data_AF-A0A3M1CH31-F1
#
_entry.id   AF-A0A3M1CH31-F1
#
_cell.length_a   1.000
_cell.length_b   1.000
_cell.length_c   1.000
_cell.angle_alpha   90.00
_cell.angle_beta   90.00
_cell.angle_gamma   90.00
#
_symmetry.space_group_name_H-M   'P 1'
#
loop_
_entity.id
_entity.type
_entity.pdbx_description
1 polymer ?
#
loop_
_entity_poly.entity_id
_entity_poly.type
_entity_poly.pdbx_seq_one_letter_code
_entity_poly.pdbx_strand_id
1 'polypeptide(L)'
;MRRLSKWLVLSWLAVTAVGWAQEPTAVADSAVSDSIARPAPVTDLTARDRDNDHGHAIKLQWTLSADDGKGANSVLSYEIFRWEPYLLDTLRSVFQEIDRWHNLLVLSEEGSETRFIREVNARGDTVGFKLTDEQLEHRIDSLNLLGKRLEDELPAAFANYPNNGEWRQAGKTVAGTSTFVDEGTLNPSEKKYFPDDVDLHYKVEAVTADSDVRSEAVVTGPVQATDQWYNDKRTVVLIAVIIFTFLTLLFLNLARKGTDLYVRPLAGIEAVDEAIGRATEMGRPILYVLGLGSASDIATIASFTILGRVAKKVAEYQTDLLVPCYDPIVMSVAQEVVKSAFLDAGHPDAYNQDMVYFVTQSQFAYVAAVNGTMLRERPATNLYMGKFYAESLLLAETGALAGSIQMAGTDEIPQIPFFIVACDYTLIGEELFAASAYLGREPILLGSLKAQDYAKAIVIILVIIGLIGVNIGVHSDSLSWMNKLHEWIQAVE
;
A
#
# COMPACT_ATOMS: atom_id res chain seq x y z
N MET A 1 -22.88 3.81 48.15
CA MET A 1 -23.27 3.78 46.72
C MET A 1 -22.46 2.70 46.03
N ARG A 2 -22.97 1.47 46.14
CA ARG A 2 -22.54 0.26 45.43
C ARG A 2 -23.73 -0.11 44.54
N ARG A 3 -23.46 -0.67 43.36
CA ARG A 3 -24.39 -1.20 42.33
C ARG A 3 -24.80 -0.18 41.27
N LEU A 4 -24.17 -0.30 40.08
CA LEU A 4 -24.81 -0.34 38.75
C LEU A 4 -23.75 -0.11 37.66
N SER A 5 -22.92 -1.13 37.38
CA SER A 5 -22.04 -1.16 36.20
C SER A 5 -21.57 -2.61 35.91
N LYS A 6 -22.52 -3.53 35.69
CA LYS A 6 -22.22 -4.94 35.34
C LYS A 6 -23.24 -5.57 34.37
N TRP A 7 -23.62 -4.83 33.32
CA TRP A 7 -24.29 -5.41 32.16
C TRP A 7 -23.66 -4.78 30.92
N LEU A 8 -23.32 -5.61 29.92
CA LEU A 8 -22.69 -5.29 28.62
C LEU A 8 -21.16 -5.27 28.51
N VAL A 9 -20.46 -6.25 29.10
CA VAL A 9 -19.23 -6.82 28.51
C VAL A 9 -19.11 -8.24 29.06
N LEU A 10 -19.34 -9.28 28.23
CA LEU A 10 -18.89 -10.69 28.39
C LEU A 10 -19.87 -11.63 27.69
N SER A 11 -19.70 -11.81 26.37
CA SER A 11 -20.16 -13.01 25.68
C SER A 11 -19.22 -13.30 24.52
N TRP A 12 -18.07 -13.89 24.81
CA TRP A 12 -17.31 -14.78 23.94
C TRP A 12 -16.20 -15.41 24.78
N LEU A 13 -15.89 -16.69 24.53
CA LEU A 13 -14.96 -17.59 25.23
C LEU A 13 -15.43 -18.18 26.57
N ALA A 14 -16.04 -19.37 26.51
CA ALA A 14 -15.64 -20.56 27.27
C ALA A 14 -16.71 -21.67 27.15
N VAL A 15 -16.42 -22.73 26.40
CA VAL A 15 -16.93 -24.06 26.75
C VAL A 15 -15.73 -25.00 26.77
N THR A 16 -15.32 -25.32 27.98
CA THR A 16 -14.29 -26.30 28.32
C THR A 16 -14.80 -27.72 28.16
N ALA A 17 -13.86 -28.58 27.77
CA ALA A 17 -13.89 -30.03 27.83
C ALA A 17 -14.65 -30.58 29.04
N VAL A 18 -15.57 -31.50 28.78
CA VAL A 18 -16.04 -32.47 29.76
C VAL A 18 -15.78 -33.84 29.16
N GLY A 19 -14.73 -34.48 29.65
CA GLY A 19 -14.47 -35.89 29.39
C GLY A 19 -15.52 -36.74 30.12
N TRP A 20 -16.15 -37.65 29.37
CA TRP A 20 -16.85 -38.79 29.92
C TRP A 20 -16.15 -40.03 29.40
N ALA A 21 -15.54 -40.78 30.32
CA ALA A 21 -15.06 -42.12 30.10
C ALA A 21 -16.26 -43.04 29.85
N GLN A 22 -16.23 -43.79 28.76
CA GLN A 22 -17.22 -44.82 28.45
C GLN A 22 -16.49 -46.18 28.53
N GLU A 23 -17.03 -47.08 29.35
CA GLU A 23 -16.54 -48.46 29.50
C GLU A 23 -16.56 -49.20 28.16
N PRO A 24 -15.63 -50.14 27.91
CA PRO A 24 -15.56 -50.86 26.64
C PRO A 24 -16.71 -51.87 26.55
N THR A 25 -17.78 -51.50 25.84
CA THR A 25 -18.81 -52.46 25.43
C THR A 25 -18.28 -53.34 24.31
N ALA A 26 -18.48 -54.65 24.50
CA ALA A 26 -18.02 -55.73 23.65
C ALA A 26 -18.29 -55.49 22.15
N VAL A 27 -17.26 -55.78 21.35
CA VAL A 27 -17.31 -55.87 19.90
C VAL A 27 -18.26 -57.00 19.52
N ALA A 28 -19.46 -56.64 19.06
CA ALA A 28 -20.28 -57.53 18.26
C ALA A 28 -19.82 -57.40 16.81
N ASP A 29 -19.02 -58.38 16.40
CA ASP A 29 -18.58 -58.60 15.04
C ASP A 29 -19.80 -58.70 14.11
N SER A 30 -20.07 -57.61 13.41
CA SER A 30 -21.00 -57.58 12.28
C SER A 30 -20.37 -56.72 11.20
N ALA A 31 -19.51 -57.37 10.41
CA ALA A 31 -19.06 -56.87 9.13
C ALA A 31 -20.28 -56.68 8.21
N VAL A 32 -20.87 -55.49 8.24
CA VAL A 32 -21.65 -54.96 7.12
C VAL A 32 -20.70 -54.02 6.38
N SER A 33 -20.08 -54.56 5.33
CA SER A 33 -19.49 -53.76 4.28
C SER A 33 -20.64 -53.06 3.54
N ASP A 34 -21.15 -51.95 4.07
CA ASP A 34 -21.94 -51.02 3.28
C ASP A 34 -20.98 -50.39 2.27
N SER A 35 -20.89 -51.01 1.09
CA SER A 35 -20.20 -50.41 -0.05
C SER A 35 -20.90 -49.09 -0.36
N ILE A 36 -20.25 -47.97 -0.09
CA ILE A 36 -20.78 -46.65 -0.45
C ILE A 36 -21.06 -46.67 -1.96
N ALA A 37 -22.32 -46.52 -2.33
CA ALA A 37 -22.71 -46.53 -3.73
C ALA A 37 -22.12 -45.31 -4.44
N ARG A 38 -21.67 -45.52 -5.68
CA ARG A 38 -21.15 -44.44 -6.51
C ARG A 38 -22.23 -43.36 -6.71
N PRO A 39 -21.96 -42.08 -6.39
CA PRO A 39 -22.94 -41.02 -6.54
C PRO A 39 -23.17 -40.70 -8.02
N ALA A 40 -24.37 -40.21 -8.34
CA ALA A 40 -24.70 -39.67 -9.65
C ALA A 40 -23.79 -38.47 -10.00
N PRO A 41 -23.41 -38.29 -11.27
CA PRO A 41 -22.65 -37.12 -11.70
C PRO A 41 -23.47 -35.83 -11.55
N VAL A 42 -22.77 -34.70 -11.53
CA VAL A 42 -23.40 -33.38 -11.73
C VAL A 42 -24.02 -33.29 -13.13
N THR A 43 -24.94 -32.36 -13.34
CA THR A 43 -25.54 -32.10 -14.67
C THR A 43 -25.38 -30.64 -15.05
N ASP A 44 -25.58 -30.29 -16.32
CA ASP A 44 -25.52 -28.90 -16.82
C ASP A 44 -24.25 -28.13 -16.42
N LEU A 45 -23.09 -28.81 -16.38
CA LEU A 45 -21.82 -28.16 -16.10
C LEU A 45 -21.49 -27.17 -17.22
N THR A 46 -21.34 -25.90 -16.85
CA THR A 46 -20.96 -24.80 -17.72
C THR A 46 -19.78 -24.06 -17.13
N ALA A 47 -18.88 -23.60 -18.00
CA ALA A 47 -17.78 -22.72 -17.65
C ALA A 47 -17.88 -21.45 -18.48
N ARG A 48 -17.62 -20.30 -17.87
CA ARG A 48 -17.63 -18.99 -18.53
C ARG A 48 -16.49 -18.14 -17.99
N ASP A 49 -15.95 -17.29 -18.86
CA ASP A 49 -15.05 -16.21 -18.45
C ASP A 49 -15.72 -15.34 -17.39
N ARG A 50 -14.94 -14.86 -16.41
CA ARG A 50 -15.48 -14.06 -15.32
C ARG A 50 -15.41 -12.58 -15.69
N ASP A 51 -16.55 -11.92 -15.59
CA ASP A 51 -16.57 -10.48 -15.85
C ASP A 51 -15.78 -9.69 -14.78
N ASN A 52 -15.04 -8.68 -15.25
CA ASN A 52 -14.30 -7.65 -14.53
C ASN A 52 -13.11 -8.13 -13.68
N ASP A 53 -12.31 -9.06 -14.19
CA ASP A 53 -11.16 -9.66 -13.51
C ASP A 53 -9.79 -9.39 -14.17
N HIS A 54 -9.76 -8.85 -15.40
CA HIS A 54 -8.55 -8.67 -16.21
C HIS A 54 -7.91 -10.02 -16.57
N GLY A 55 -8.74 -11.00 -16.96
CA GLY A 55 -8.27 -12.35 -17.21
C GLY A 55 -8.10 -13.17 -15.93
N HIS A 56 -7.56 -14.39 -16.07
CA HIS A 56 -7.15 -15.27 -14.97
C HIS A 56 -8.24 -15.86 -14.06
N ALA A 57 -9.53 -15.72 -14.39
CA ALA A 57 -10.55 -16.50 -13.70
C ALA A 57 -11.65 -17.06 -14.59
N ILE A 58 -12.03 -18.31 -14.31
CA ILE A 58 -13.16 -18.98 -14.93
C ILE A 58 -14.21 -19.30 -13.87
N LYS A 59 -15.45 -18.91 -14.15
CA LYS A 59 -16.60 -19.26 -13.32
C LYS A 59 -17.25 -20.54 -13.83
N LEU A 60 -17.29 -21.55 -12.98
CA LEU A 60 -17.97 -22.82 -13.18
C LEU A 60 -19.32 -22.83 -12.47
N GLN A 61 -20.32 -23.38 -13.14
CA GLN A 61 -21.67 -23.58 -12.59
C GLN A 61 -22.23 -24.92 -13.06
N TRP A 62 -22.85 -25.67 -12.16
CA TRP A 62 -23.48 -26.96 -12.45
C TRP A 62 -24.78 -27.15 -11.68
N THR A 63 -25.60 -28.11 -12.10
CA THR A 63 -26.72 -28.65 -11.34
C THR A 63 -26.19 -29.74 -10.40
N LEU A 64 -26.55 -29.66 -9.11
CA LEU A 64 -26.11 -30.59 -8.06
C LEU A 64 -26.42 -32.05 -8.42
N SER A 65 -25.61 -32.98 -7.89
CA SER A 65 -25.86 -34.41 -8.01
C SER A 65 -27.23 -34.77 -7.41
N ALA A 66 -27.91 -35.75 -8.00
CA ALA A 66 -29.16 -36.29 -7.44
C ALA A 66 -28.96 -36.89 -6.02
N ASP A 67 -27.72 -37.26 -5.68
CA ASP A 67 -27.33 -37.83 -4.38
C ASP A 67 -26.80 -36.80 -3.38
N ASP A 68 -26.95 -35.49 -3.67
CA ASP A 68 -26.63 -34.38 -2.77
C ASP A 68 -27.92 -33.87 -2.10
N GLY A 69 -28.16 -34.26 -0.84
CA GLY A 69 -29.37 -33.94 -0.08
C GLY A 69 -30.64 -34.69 -0.49
N LYS A 70 -30.57 -35.49 -1.56
CA LYS A 70 -31.61 -36.40 -2.08
C LYS A 70 -30.96 -37.75 -2.46
N GLY A 71 -31.72 -38.72 -2.98
CA GLY A 71 -31.14 -39.99 -3.44
C GLY A 71 -30.45 -40.80 -2.33
N ALA A 72 -29.23 -41.28 -2.58
CA ALA A 72 -28.40 -41.99 -1.60
C ALA A 72 -27.78 -41.07 -0.52
N ASN A 73 -27.89 -39.75 -0.68
CA ASN A 73 -27.33 -38.72 0.20
C ASN A 73 -25.86 -38.97 0.57
N SER A 74 -25.06 -39.40 -0.41
CA SER A 74 -23.68 -39.86 -0.22
C SER A 74 -22.63 -38.81 -0.60
N VAL A 75 -23.02 -37.70 -1.23
CA VAL A 75 -22.11 -36.63 -1.67
C VAL A 75 -21.68 -35.76 -0.50
N LEU A 76 -20.38 -35.62 -0.28
CA LEU A 76 -19.81 -34.71 0.73
C LEU A 76 -19.22 -33.44 0.11
N SER A 77 -18.70 -33.56 -1.11
CA SER A 77 -18.02 -32.46 -1.78
C SER A 77 -17.98 -32.66 -3.29
N TYR A 78 -17.79 -31.56 -4.01
CA TYR A 78 -17.44 -31.57 -5.42
C TYR A 78 -15.95 -31.24 -5.56
N GLU A 79 -15.22 -32.07 -6.30
CA GLU A 79 -13.83 -31.80 -6.68
C GLU A 79 -13.79 -31.32 -8.12
N ILE A 80 -13.13 -30.17 -8.31
CA ILE A 80 -13.02 -29.49 -9.59
C ILE A 80 -11.60 -29.70 -10.09
N PHE A 81 -11.48 -30.19 -11.32
CA PHE A 81 -10.20 -30.39 -11.97
C PHE A 81 -10.12 -29.54 -13.24
N ARG A 82 -8.93 -29.01 -13.49
CA ARG A 82 -8.53 -28.35 -14.73
C ARG A 82 -7.52 -29.24 -15.43
N TRP A 83 -7.65 -29.38 -16.73
CA TRP A 83 -6.63 -30.07 -17.52
C TRP A 83 -5.44 -29.15 -17.75
N GLU A 84 -4.23 -29.64 -17.49
CA GLU A 84 -2.98 -28.90 -17.68
C GLU A 84 -2.01 -29.69 -18.56
N PRO A 85 -1.38 -29.06 -19.58
CA PRO A 85 -0.34 -29.71 -20.38
C PRO A 85 0.94 -29.88 -19.55
N TYR A 86 1.70 -30.95 -19.80
CA TYR A 86 3.00 -31.17 -19.14
C TYR A 86 4.03 -30.06 -19.43
N LEU A 87 3.81 -29.31 -20.51
CA LEU A 87 4.58 -28.10 -20.84
C LEU A 87 4.57 -27.09 -19.67
N LEU A 88 3.46 -26.98 -18.93
CA LEU A 88 3.31 -26.05 -17.81
C LEU A 88 4.31 -26.33 -16.68
N ASP A 89 4.59 -27.60 -16.38
CA ASP A 89 5.58 -27.98 -15.38
C ASP A 89 7.01 -27.68 -15.84
N THR A 90 7.26 -27.91 -17.12
CA THR A 90 8.55 -27.59 -17.74
C THR A 90 8.80 -26.10 -17.65
N LEU A 91 7.79 -25.29 -17.99
CA LEU A 91 7.85 -23.84 -17.89
C LEU A 91 8.12 -23.37 -16.45
N ARG A 92 7.35 -23.89 -15.48
CA ARG A 92 7.54 -23.56 -14.06
C ARG A 92 8.96 -23.91 -13.58
N SER A 93 9.49 -25.06 -14.01
CA SER A 93 10.85 -25.49 -13.64
C SER A 93 11.92 -24.56 -14.21
N VAL A 94 11.73 -24.06 -15.43
CA VAL A 94 12.64 -23.08 -16.05
C VAL A 94 12.63 -21.76 -15.26
N PHE A 95 11.46 -21.27 -14.86
CA PHE A 95 11.36 -20.05 -14.06
C PHE A 95 11.95 -20.17 -12.66
N GLN A 96 11.74 -21.31 -11.98
CA GLN A 96 12.37 -21.59 -10.70
C GLN A 96 13.91 -21.59 -10.80
N GLU A 97 14.45 -22.08 -11.91
CA GLU A 97 15.88 -21.98 -12.18
C GLU A 97 16.32 -20.51 -12.41
N ILE A 98 15.58 -19.72 -13.18
CA ILE A 98 15.87 -18.29 -13.38
C ILE A 98 15.95 -17.56 -12.02
N ASP A 99 14.94 -17.73 -11.17
CA ASP A 99 14.90 -17.11 -9.84
C ASP A 99 16.09 -17.54 -8.97
N ARG A 100 16.48 -18.81 -9.04
CA ARG A 100 17.65 -19.33 -8.35
C ARG A 100 18.93 -18.62 -8.81
N TRP A 101 19.12 -18.44 -10.11
CA TRP A 101 20.28 -17.74 -10.66
C TRP A 101 20.26 -16.23 -10.35
N HIS A 102 19.09 -15.60 -10.35
CA HIS A 102 18.93 -14.18 -10.01
C HIS A 102 19.25 -13.90 -8.52
N ASN A 103 18.79 -14.76 -7.61
CA ASN A 103 19.10 -14.64 -6.18
C ASN A 103 20.60 -14.76 -5.89
N LEU A 104 21.32 -15.57 -6.66
CA LEU A 104 22.79 -15.65 -6.58
C LEU A 104 23.49 -14.37 -7.06
N LEU A 105 22.79 -13.49 -7.78
CA LEU A 105 23.27 -12.19 -8.28
C LEU A 105 23.07 -11.04 -7.31
N VAL A 106 21.98 -11.06 -6.55
CA VAL A 106 21.65 -9.98 -5.59
C VAL A 106 22.49 -10.06 -4.31
N LEU A 107 22.97 -11.24 -3.91
CA LEU A 107 23.76 -11.44 -2.68
C LEU A 107 25.23 -10.99 -2.80
N SER A 108 25.59 -10.14 -3.77
CA SER A 108 26.95 -9.65 -3.95
C SER A 108 27.28 -8.51 -2.98
N GLU A 109 28.31 -8.71 -2.15
CA GLU A 109 29.05 -7.60 -1.55
C GLU A 109 29.91 -6.93 -2.64
N GLU A 110 30.01 -5.60 -2.60
CA GLU A 110 30.82 -4.80 -3.54
C GLU A 110 32.27 -5.32 -3.62
N GLY A 111 32.68 -5.88 -4.78
CA GLY A 111 34.11 -6.01 -5.12
C GLY A 111 34.67 -7.38 -5.57
N SER A 112 33.86 -8.40 -5.89
CA SER A 112 34.37 -9.70 -6.39
C SER A 112 33.80 -10.10 -7.76
N GLU A 113 34.60 -10.03 -8.83
CA GLU A 113 34.24 -10.36 -10.22
C GLU A 113 34.00 -11.87 -10.51
N THR A 114 34.24 -12.75 -9.52
CA THR A 114 34.07 -14.22 -9.69
C THR A 114 33.34 -14.85 -8.51
N ARG A 115 32.39 -15.76 -8.79
CA ARG A 115 31.52 -16.42 -7.80
C ARG A 115 31.78 -17.90 -7.71
N PHE A 116 31.82 -18.46 -6.49
CA PHE A 116 31.85 -19.90 -6.27
C PHE A 116 30.43 -20.46 -6.09
N ILE A 117 29.99 -21.29 -7.02
CA ILE A 117 28.70 -21.98 -6.95
C ILE A 117 28.94 -23.45 -6.66
N ARG A 118 28.21 -23.99 -5.68
CA ARG A 118 28.24 -25.42 -5.34
C ARG A 118 27.03 -26.10 -5.97
N GLU A 119 27.26 -27.00 -6.92
CA GLU A 119 26.24 -27.85 -7.50
C GLU A 119 26.45 -29.30 -7.07
N VAL A 120 25.35 -30.03 -6.88
CA VAL A 120 25.41 -31.47 -6.64
C VAL A 120 25.34 -32.17 -7.98
N ASN A 121 26.38 -32.91 -8.35
CA ASN A 121 26.41 -33.65 -9.60
C ASN A 121 25.42 -34.84 -9.57
N ALA A 122 25.21 -35.49 -10.72
CA ALA A 122 24.34 -36.68 -10.82
C ALA A 122 24.78 -37.89 -9.96
N ARG A 123 25.96 -37.83 -9.31
CA ARG A 123 26.48 -38.85 -8.38
C ARG A 123 26.29 -38.45 -6.90
N GLY A 124 25.73 -37.29 -6.62
CA GLY A 124 25.54 -36.78 -5.26
C GLY A 124 26.73 -36.01 -4.69
N ASP A 125 27.81 -35.80 -5.46
CA ASP A 125 28.98 -35.05 -5.01
C ASP A 125 28.75 -33.55 -5.20
N THR A 126 29.14 -32.74 -4.21
CA THR A 126 29.15 -31.28 -4.34
C THR A 126 30.39 -30.82 -5.10
N VAL A 127 30.19 -30.28 -6.31
CA VAL A 127 31.23 -29.71 -7.18
C VAL A 127 31.12 -28.19 -7.14
N GLY A 128 32.25 -27.52 -6.89
CA GLY A 128 32.33 -26.06 -6.88
C GLY A 128 32.78 -25.51 -8.24
N PHE A 129 31.99 -24.64 -8.86
CA PHE A 129 32.33 -23.93 -10.10
C PHE A 129 32.60 -22.45 -9.80
N LYS A 130 33.60 -21.88 -10.48
CA LYS A 130 33.76 -20.43 -10.53
C LYS A 130 33.07 -19.89 -11.77
N LEU A 131 32.09 -19.00 -11.61
CA LEU A 131 31.41 -18.30 -12.69
C LEU A 131 31.63 -16.80 -12.55
N THR A 132 31.93 -16.12 -13.65
CA THR A 132 31.94 -14.65 -13.68
C THR A 132 30.50 -14.12 -13.71
N ASP A 133 30.33 -12.86 -13.32
CA ASP A 133 29.01 -12.20 -13.39
C ASP A 133 28.44 -12.21 -14.82
N GLU A 134 29.30 -12.03 -15.83
CA GLU A 134 28.93 -12.14 -17.26
C GLU A 134 28.42 -13.54 -17.64
N GLN A 135 29.03 -14.61 -17.10
CA GLN A 135 28.57 -15.97 -17.36
C GLN A 135 27.21 -16.26 -16.70
N LEU A 136 26.92 -15.60 -15.58
CA LEU A 136 25.65 -15.72 -14.87
C LEU A 136 24.55 -14.95 -15.58
N GLU A 137 24.82 -13.72 -16.01
CA GLU A 137 23.91 -12.93 -16.85
C GLU A 137 23.58 -13.67 -18.15
N HIS A 138 24.59 -14.18 -18.86
CA HIS A 138 24.37 -14.97 -20.08
C HIS A 138 23.52 -16.23 -19.83
N ARG A 139 23.70 -16.88 -18.67
CA ARG A 139 22.88 -18.04 -18.29
C ARG A 139 21.42 -17.63 -18.04
N ILE A 140 21.20 -16.54 -17.30
CA ILE A 140 19.87 -15.97 -17.05
C ILE A 140 19.19 -15.63 -18.38
N ASP A 141 19.89 -14.95 -19.28
CA ASP A 141 19.36 -14.57 -20.61
C ASP A 141 18.96 -15.78 -21.44
N SER A 142 19.79 -16.83 -21.46
CA SER A 142 19.47 -18.06 -22.19
C SER A 142 18.25 -18.80 -21.62
N LEU A 143 18.09 -18.81 -20.29
CA LEU A 143 16.91 -19.39 -19.65
C LEU A 143 15.66 -18.54 -19.88
N ASN A 144 15.78 -17.21 -19.85
CA ASN A 144 14.69 -16.29 -20.21
C ASN A 144 14.19 -16.51 -21.64
N LEU A 145 15.11 -16.69 -22.60
CA LEU A 145 14.76 -17.00 -23.98
C LEU A 145 14.03 -18.34 -24.11
N LEU A 146 14.45 -19.35 -23.34
CA LEU A 146 13.77 -20.63 -23.29
C LEU A 146 12.36 -20.49 -22.67
N GLY A 147 12.24 -19.82 -21.53
CA GLY A 147 10.98 -19.55 -20.85
C GLY A 147 9.96 -18.91 -21.80
N LYS A 148 10.37 -17.83 -22.48
CA LYS A 148 9.53 -17.14 -23.47
C LYS A 148 9.08 -18.05 -24.61
N ARG A 149 9.98 -18.90 -25.14
CA ARG A 149 9.60 -19.85 -26.19
C ARG A 149 8.55 -20.85 -25.70
N LEU A 150 8.71 -21.37 -24.48
CA LEU A 150 7.76 -22.31 -23.90
C LEU A 150 6.40 -21.63 -23.63
N GLU A 151 6.40 -20.36 -23.23
CA GLU A 151 5.17 -19.55 -23.12
C GLU A 151 4.44 -19.41 -24.46
N ASP A 152 5.16 -19.09 -25.54
CA ASP A 152 4.59 -18.97 -26.88
C ASP A 152 3.98 -20.30 -27.39
N GLU A 153 4.46 -21.43 -26.88
CA GLU A 153 3.95 -22.78 -27.19
C GLU A 153 2.73 -23.19 -26.33
N LEU A 154 2.44 -22.47 -25.23
CA LEU A 154 1.34 -22.82 -24.32
C LEU A 154 -0.03 -22.90 -25.03
N PRO A 155 -0.47 -21.93 -25.86
CA PRO A 155 -1.79 -22.02 -26.50
C PRO A 155 -1.95 -23.28 -27.36
N ALA A 156 -0.90 -23.68 -28.08
CA ALA A 156 -0.89 -24.90 -28.87
C ALA A 156 -0.92 -26.15 -27.98
N ALA A 157 -0.23 -26.13 -26.83
CA ALA A 157 -0.27 -27.23 -25.86
C ALA A 157 -1.66 -27.40 -25.23
N PHE A 158 -2.36 -26.30 -24.91
CA PHE A 158 -3.74 -26.31 -24.43
C PHE A 158 -4.75 -26.80 -25.48
N ALA A 159 -4.58 -26.38 -26.73
CA ALA A 159 -5.41 -26.83 -27.85
C ALA A 159 -5.27 -28.34 -28.17
N ASN A 160 -4.20 -29.01 -27.69
CA ASN A 160 -3.95 -30.44 -27.91
C ASN A 160 -4.71 -31.38 -26.96
N TYR A 161 -5.59 -30.85 -26.10
CA TYR A 161 -6.46 -31.64 -25.23
C TYR A 161 -7.15 -32.80 -25.98
N PRO A 162 -7.21 -34.02 -25.41
CA PRO A 162 -6.74 -34.42 -24.07
C PRO A 162 -5.29 -34.93 -24.02
N ASN A 163 -4.50 -34.78 -25.10
CA ASN A 163 -3.17 -35.38 -25.22
C ASN A 163 -2.08 -34.51 -24.58
N ASN A 164 -1.03 -35.14 -24.05
CA ASN A 164 0.15 -34.46 -23.46
C ASN A 164 -0.14 -33.58 -22.24
N GLY A 165 -1.11 -33.99 -21.42
CA GLY A 165 -1.42 -33.32 -20.17
C GLY A 165 -2.18 -34.23 -19.21
N GLU A 166 -2.51 -33.68 -18.05
CA GLU A 166 -3.19 -34.39 -16.98
C GLU A 166 -4.25 -33.52 -16.30
N TRP A 167 -5.19 -34.18 -15.62
CA TRP A 167 -6.17 -33.49 -14.79
C TRP A 167 -5.56 -33.13 -13.44
N ARG A 168 -5.55 -31.84 -13.12
CA ARG A 168 -5.09 -31.33 -11.83
C ARG A 168 -6.22 -30.68 -11.06
N GLN A 169 -6.20 -30.86 -9.74
CA GLN A 169 -7.24 -30.30 -8.89
C GLN A 169 -7.10 -28.78 -8.83
N ALA A 170 -8.10 -28.08 -9.37
CA ALA A 170 -8.22 -26.62 -9.29
C ALA A 170 -8.85 -26.20 -7.95
N GLY A 171 -9.80 -26.99 -7.44
CA GLY A 171 -10.42 -26.70 -6.15
C GLY A 171 -11.38 -27.78 -5.65
N LYS A 172 -12.04 -27.45 -4.53
CA LYS A 172 -13.00 -28.32 -3.85
C LYS A 172 -14.10 -27.47 -3.21
N THR A 173 -15.35 -27.85 -3.39
CA THR A 173 -16.50 -27.21 -2.75
C THR A 173 -17.26 -28.21 -1.91
N VAL A 174 -17.93 -27.75 -0.85
CA VAL A 174 -18.78 -28.60 -0.01
C VAL A 174 -20.09 -28.96 -0.74
N ALA A 175 -20.72 -30.05 -0.31
CA ALA A 175 -22.08 -30.43 -0.75
C ALA A 175 -23.06 -29.24 -0.64
N GLY A 176 -24.02 -29.17 -1.56
CA GLY A 176 -24.96 -28.05 -1.70
C GLY A 176 -24.41 -26.83 -2.45
N THR A 177 -23.12 -26.79 -2.78
CA THR A 177 -22.52 -25.71 -3.57
C THR A 177 -22.53 -26.06 -5.06
N SER A 178 -23.05 -25.15 -5.89
CA SER A 178 -23.25 -25.37 -7.33
C SER A 178 -22.42 -24.44 -8.22
N THR A 179 -21.51 -23.66 -7.62
CA THR A 179 -20.67 -22.68 -8.32
C THR A 179 -19.25 -22.68 -7.76
N PHE A 180 -18.25 -22.54 -8.63
CA PHE A 180 -16.85 -22.40 -8.25
C PHE A 180 -16.18 -21.36 -9.16
N VAL A 181 -15.22 -20.61 -8.62
CA VAL A 181 -14.39 -19.70 -9.41
C VAL A 181 -12.97 -20.21 -9.32
N ASP A 182 -12.43 -20.65 -10.45
CA ASP A 182 -11.02 -20.96 -10.58
C ASP A 182 -10.29 -19.66 -10.89
N GLU A 183 -9.46 -19.18 -9.96
CA GLU A 183 -8.73 -17.91 -10.07
C GLU A 183 -7.27 -18.16 -9.74
N GLY A 184 -6.38 -17.64 -10.58
CA GLY A 184 -4.94 -17.81 -10.44
C GLY A 184 -4.15 -16.53 -10.70
N THR A 185 -2.85 -16.70 -10.92
CA THR A 185 -1.92 -15.58 -11.09
C THR A 185 -1.32 -15.55 -12.49
N LEU A 186 -0.94 -14.36 -12.93
CA LEU A 186 -0.23 -14.13 -14.19
C LEU A 186 1.20 -14.64 -14.20
N ASN A 187 1.77 -14.88 -13.03
CA ASN A 187 3.17 -15.20 -12.89
C ASN A 187 3.41 -16.69 -13.19
N PRO A 188 4.12 -17.04 -14.27
CA PRO A 188 4.35 -18.44 -14.64
C PRO A 188 5.20 -19.23 -13.64
N SER A 189 5.96 -18.55 -12.77
CA SER A 189 6.74 -19.20 -11.72
C SER A 189 5.86 -19.72 -10.57
N GLU A 190 4.64 -19.19 -10.43
CA GLU A 190 3.75 -19.52 -9.33
C GLU A 190 2.98 -20.83 -9.55
N LYS A 191 2.65 -21.49 -8.43
CA LYS A 191 1.89 -22.74 -8.45
C LYS A 191 0.48 -22.57 -9.01
N LYS A 192 -0.11 -21.39 -8.82
CA LYS A 192 -1.46 -21.03 -9.29
C LYS A 192 -1.45 -20.29 -10.62
N TYR A 193 -0.38 -20.42 -11.42
CA TYR A 193 -0.33 -19.80 -12.73
C TYR A 193 -1.57 -20.13 -13.57
N PHE A 194 -2.15 -19.08 -14.16
CA PHE A 194 -3.37 -19.13 -14.95
C PHE A 194 -3.13 -18.42 -16.29
N PRO A 195 -2.93 -19.17 -17.39
CA PRO A 195 -2.75 -18.58 -18.71
C PRO A 195 -4.06 -18.03 -19.26
N ASP A 196 -3.97 -16.85 -19.90
CA ASP A 196 -5.07 -16.24 -20.64
C ASP A 196 -5.09 -16.68 -22.10
N ASP A 197 -6.25 -16.50 -22.75
CA ASP A 197 -6.45 -16.78 -24.17
C ASP A 197 -6.09 -18.22 -24.60
N VAL A 198 -6.11 -19.17 -23.67
CA VAL A 198 -5.89 -20.60 -23.93
C VAL A 198 -7.14 -21.44 -23.71
N ASP A 199 -7.25 -22.54 -24.45
CA ASP A 199 -8.38 -23.48 -24.38
C ASP A 199 -8.35 -24.32 -23.09
N LEU A 200 -9.07 -23.86 -22.08
CA LEU A 200 -9.20 -24.55 -20.80
C LEU A 200 -10.34 -25.57 -20.83
N HIS A 201 -10.06 -26.72 -20.21
CA HIS A 201 -11.02 -27.79 -20.02
C HIS A 201 -11.13 -28.12 -18.53
N TYR A 202 -12.37 -28.27 -18.07
CA TYR A 202 -12.69 -28.54 -16.67
C TYR A 202 -13.49 -29.83 -16.55
N LYS A 203 -13.32 -30.53 -15.43
CA LYS A 203 -14.24 -31.58 -15.02
C LYS A 203 -14.63 -31.43 -13.56
N VAL A 204 -15.84 -31.87 -13.25
CA VAL A 204 -16.36 -31.90 -11.88
C VAL A 204 -16.76 -33.32 -11.52
N GLU A 205 -16.31 -33.76 -10.35
CA GLU A 205 -16.61 -35.07 -9.78
C GLU A 205 -17.28 -34.88 -8.40
N ALA A 206 -18.37 -35.59 -8.16
CA ALA A 206 -18.98 -35.67 -6.83
C ALA A 206 -18.26 -36.77 -6.02
N VAL A 207 -17.83 -36.42 -4.81
CA VAL A 207 -17.00 -37.28 -3.94
C VAL A 207 -17.77 -37.60 -2.66
N THR A 208 -17.69 -38.86 -2.23
CA THR A 208 -18.35 -39.35 -1.01
C THR A 208 -17.42 -39.32 0.22
N ALA A 209 -17.81 -39.97 1.31
CA ALA A 209 -16.94 -40.18 2.48
C ALA A 209 -15.69 -41.02 2.18
N ASP A 210 -15.77 -41.88 1.16
CA ASP A 210 -14.60 -42.56 0.60
C ASP A 210 -14.12 -41.79 -0.64
N SER A 211 -12.85 -41.37 -0.62
CA SER A 211 -12.22 -40.61 -1.71
C SER A 211 -12.06 -41.40 -3.00
N ASP A 212 -12.11 -42.73 -2.93
CA ASP A 212 -12.01 -43.63 -4.08
C ASP A 212 -13.39 -43.86 -4.74
N VAL A 213 -14.47 -43.52 -4.03
CA VAL A 213 -15.85 -43.61 -4.53
C VAL A 213 -16.30 -42.24 -5.03
N ARG A 214 -16.20 -42.06 -6.35
CA ARG A 214 -16.49 -40.81 -7.07
C ARG A 214 -17.48 -41.02 -8.20
N SER A 215 -18.27 -40.00 -8.52
CA SER A 215 -19.15 -40.00 -9.69
C SER A 215 -18.37 -40.13 -11.00
N GLU A 216 -19.07 -40.39 -12.10
CA GLU A 216 -18.52 -40.14 -13.42
C GLU A 216 -18.15 -38.65 -13.57
N ALA A 217 -17.06 -38.36 -14.27
CA ALA A 217 -16.60 -37.01 -14.51
C ALA A 217 -17.39 -36.37 -15.64
N VAL A 218 -17.97 -35.20 -15.40
CA VAL A 218 -18.57 -34.37 -16.45
C VAL A 218 -17.54 -33.34 -16.88
N VAL A 219 -17.19 -33.34 -18.16
CA VAL A 219 -16.21 -32.43 -18.76
C VAL A 219 -16.92 -31.27 -19.45
N THR A 220 -16.40 -30.05 -19.30
CA THR A 220 -16.80 -28.84 -20.03
C THR A 220 -15.58 -28.15 -20.63
N GLY A 221 -15.74 -27.52 -21.78
CA GLY A 221 -14.69 -26.80 -22.51
C GLY A 221 -14.85 -26.92 -24.04
N PRO A 222 -14.03 -26.21 -24.82
CA PRO A 222 -13.04 -25.23 -24.37
C PRO A 222 -13.69 -23.95 -23.83
N VAL A 223 -13.07 -23.34 -22.82
CA VAL A 223 -13.38 -21.99 -22.33
C VAL A 223 -12.06 -21.22 -22.21
N GLN A 224 -12.07 -19.94 -22.49
CA GLN A 224 -10.89 -19.08 -22.39
C GLN A 224 -11.16 -17.99 -21.35
N ALA A 225 -10.17 -17.67 -20.53
CA ALA A 225 -10.18 -16.43 -19.75
C ALA A 225 -9.60 -15.35 -20.64
N THR A 226 -10.33 -14.25 -20.83
CA THR A 226 -9.93 -13.19 -21.77
C THR A 226 -9.69 -11.88 -21.06
N ASP A 227 -8.66 -11.19 -21.50
CA ASP A 227 -8.32 -9.88 -20.99
C ASP A 227 -9.40 -8.84 -21.33
N GLN A 228 -9.90 -8.17 -20.30
CA GLN A 228 -10.95 -7.15 -20.45
C GLN A 228 -10.35 -5.76 -20.38
N TRP A 229 -10.58 -4.96 -21.43
CA TRP A 229 -10.08 -3.59 -21.54
C TRP A 229 -10.66 -2.64 -20.50
N TYR A 230 -11.82 -2.96 -19.94
CA TYR A 230 -12.54 -2.09 -19.03
C TYR A 230 -13.19 -2.86 -17.89
N ASN A 231 -13.04 -2.33 -16.68
CA ASN A 231 -13.69 -2.86 -15.49
C ASN A 231 -14.89 -1.97 -15.10
N ASP A 232 -16.10 -2.45 -15.37
CA ASP A 232 -17.38 -1.81 -15.05
C ASP A 232 -17.58 -1.55 -13.54
N LYS A 233 -16.88 -2.30 -12.68
CA LYS A 233 -16.92 -2.03 -11.23
C LYS A 233 -16.20 -0.73 -10.89
N ARG A 234 -15.18 -0.37 -11.69
CA ARG A 234 -14.34 0.84 -11.51
C ARG A 234 -14.84 2.07 -12.27
N THR A 235 -16.02 2.04 -12.88
CA THR A 235 -16.59 3.22 -13.57
C THR A 235 -16.68 4.46 -12.69
N VAL A 236 -17.02 4.29 -11.41
CA VAL A 236 -17.08 5.40 -10.45
C VAL A 236 -15.71 6.03 -10.23
N VAL A 237 -14.66 5.21 -10.14
CA VAL A 237 -13.27 5.66 -10.02
C VAL A 237 -12.87 6.47 -11.24
N LEU A 238 -13.19 5.99 -12.45
CA LEU A 238 -12.88 6.70 -13.69
C LEU A 238 -13.55 8.08 -13.72
N ILE A 239 -14.84 8.16 -13.36
CA ILE A 239 -15.57 9.44 -13.31
C ILE A 239 -14.92 10.38 -12.28
N ALA A 240 -14.57 9.87 -11.09
CA ALA A 240 -13.90 10.67 -10.06
C ALA A 240 -12.55 11.22 -10.54
N VAL A 241 -11.74 10.40 -11.22
CA VAL A 241 -10.46 10.82 -11.81
C VAL A 241 -10.69 11.90 -12.87
N ILE A 242 -11.65 11.72 -13.79
CA ILE A 242 -11.96 12.72 -14.82
C ILE A 242 -12.37 14.05 -14.19
N ILE A 243 -13.23 14.02 -13.17
CA ILE A 243 -13.66 15.23 -12.43
C ILE A 243 -12.46 15.89 -11.75
N PHE A 244 -11.62 15.11 -11.06
CA PHE A 244 -10.44 15.63 -10.37
C PHE A 244 -9.42 16.24 -11.34
N THR A 245 -9.14 15.57 -12.45
CA THR A 245 -8.28 16.09 -13.52
C THR A 245 -8.87 17.36 -14.12
N PHE A 246 -10.17 17.39 -14.39
CA PHE A 246 -10.85 18.58 -14.89
C PHE A 246 -10.74 19.76 -13.91
N LEU A 247 -11.03 19.55 -12.62
CA LEU A 247 -10.88 20.58 -11.59
C LEU A 247 -9.44 21.08 -11.48
N THR A 248 -8.47 20.16 -11.51
CA THR A 248 -7.04 20.50 -11.46
C THR A 248 -6.64 21.38 -12.64
N LEU A 249 -6.99 20.99 -13.87
CA LEU A 249 -6.70 21.77 -15.07
C LEU A 249 -7.43 23.13 -15.07
N LEU A 250 -8.66 23.16 -14.57
CA LEU A 250 -9.46 24.38 -14.46
C LEU A 250 -8.80 25.38 -13.50
N PHE A 251 -8.48 24.97 -12.27
CA PHE A 251 -7.88 25.88 -11.28
C PHE A 251 -6.44 26.25 -11.62
N LEU A 252 -5.67 25.34 -12.22
CA LEU A 252 -4.33 25.66 -12.71
C LEU A 252 -4.38 26.73 -13.81
N ASN A 253 -5.33 26.64 -14.73
CA ASN A 253 -5.50 27.64 -15.79
C ASN A 253 -5.97 28.99 -15.23
N LEU A 254 -6.90 28.98 -14.26
CA LEU A 254 -7.34 30.20 -13.58
C LEU A 254 -6.19 30.87 -12.81
N ALA A 255 -5.38 30.10 -12.08
CA ALA A 255 -4.22 30.60 -11.36
C ALA A 255 -3.17 31.18 -12.31
N ARG A 256 -2.87 30.50 -13.42
CA ARG A 256 -1.92 30.99 -14.45
C ARG A 256 -2.39 32.27 -15.14
N LYS A 257 -3.72 32.48 -15.25
CA LYS A 257 -4.32 33.71 -15.78
C LYS A 257 -4.29 34.88 -14.79
N GLY A 258 -3.75 34.69 -13.58
CA GLY A 258 -3.70 35.72 -12.53
C GLY A 258 -5.05 35.94 -11.85
N THR A 259 -5.97 34.98 -11.92
CA THR A 259 -7.22 35.05 -11.15
C THR A 259 -6.86 34.94 -9.66
N ASP A 260 -7.36 35.87 -8.84
CA ASP A 260 -7.12 35.84 -7.40
C ASP A 260 -7.91 34.68 -6.76
N LEU A 261 -7.24 33.54 -6.57
CA LEU A 261 -7.82 32.38 -5.90
C LEU A 261 -7.66 32.58 -4.39
N TYR A 262 -8.78 32.83 -3.71
CA TYR A 262 -8.79 32.93 -2.25
C TYR A 262 -8.27 31.64 -1.60
N VAL A 263 -7.24 31.77 -0.78
CA VAL A 263 -6.74 30.73 0.14
C VAL A 263 -6.99 31.21 1.56
N ARG A 264 -7.52 30.32 2.41
CA ARG A 264 -7.75 30.63 3.82
C ARG A 264 -6.39 30.98 4.48
N PRO A 265 -6.28 32.11 5.18
CA PRO A 265 -5.06 32.43 5.90
C PRO A 265 -4.75 31.39 6.98
N LEU A 266 -3.47 31.05 7.11
CA LEU A 266 -2.95 30.12 8.11
C LEU A 266 -2.40 30.94 9.28
N ALA A 267 -3.01 30.81 10.46
CA ALA A 267 -2.63 31.59 11.65
C ALA A 267 -1.15 31.44 11.99
N GLY A 268 -0.61 30.22 11.86
CA GLY A 268 0.82 29.95 12.10
C GLY A 268 1.76 30.64 11.11
N ILE A 269 1.31 30.95 9.90
CA ILE A 269 2.13 31.68 8.91
C ILE A 269 2.03 33.19 9.08
N GLU A 270 0.84 33.71 9.39
CA GLU A 270 0.68 35.14 9.68
C GLU A 270 1.45 35.58 10.94
N ALA A 271 1.54 34.69 11.93
CA ALA A 271 2.30 34.93 13.14
C ALA A 271 3.82 35.00 12.92
N VAL A 272 4.36 34.45 11.81
CA VAL A 272 5.80 34.43 11.53
C VAL A 272 6.36 35.85 11.45
N ASP A 273 5.72 36.75 10.70
CA ASP A 273 6.22 38.12 10.54
C ASP A 273 6.25 38.88 11.88
N GLU A 274 5.23 38.68 12.74
CA GLU A 274 5.20 39.26 14.10
C GLU A 274 6.31 38.67 14.98
N ALA A 275 6.52 37.35 14.91
CA ALA A 275 7.51 36.67 15.73
C ALA A 275 8.95 37.01 15.32
N ILE A 276 9.20 37.29 14.03
CA ILE A 276 10.47 37.84 13.56
C ILE A 276 10.65 39.26 14.12
N GLY A 277 9.65 40.13 14.00
CA GLY A 277 9.73 41.50 14.53
C GLY A 277 10.05 41.53 16.04
N ARG A 278 9.38 40.68 16.83
CA ARG A 278 9.70 40.54 18.27
C ARG A 278 11.11 40.00 18.52
N ALA A 279 11.58 39.04 17.73
CA ALA A 279 12.94 38.54 17.87
C ALA A 279 13.98 39.63 17.62
N THR A 280 13.74 40.48 16.60
CA THR A 280 14.55 41.68 16.33
C THR A 280 14.50 42.66 17.50
N GLU A 281 13.32 42.97 18.03
CA GLU A 281 13.15 43.90 19.17
C GLU A 281 13.83 43.40 20.45
N MET A 282 13.85 42.08 20.68
CA MET A 282 14.49 41.46 21.84
C MET A 282 15.99 41.25 21.67
N GLY A 283 16.53 41.38 20.45
CA GLY A 283 17.92 41.03 20.14
C GLY A 283 18.25 39.57 20.44
N ARG A 284 17.27 38.67 20.24
CA ARG A 284 17.39 37.23 20.50
C ARG A 284 17.22 36.46 19.19
N PRO A 285 17.92 35.33 18.98
CA PRO A 285 17.88 34.60 17.73
C PRO A 285 16.52 33.94 17.47
N ILE A 286 16.28 33.57 16.22
CA ILE A 286 15.21 32.65 15.81
C ILE A 286 15.83 31.26 15.63
N LEU A 287 15.19 30.24 16.20
CA LEU A 287 15.57 28.85 16.02
C LEU A 287 14.63 28.19 15.00
N TYR A 288 15.16 27.67 13.91
CA TYR A 288 14.40 26.93 12.90
C TYR A 288 14.83 25.47 12.89
N VAL A 289 13.88 24.56 13.07
CA VAL A 289 14.13 23.11 13.15
C VAL A 289 13.36 22.43 12.02
N LEU A 290 14.09 21.75 11.14
CA LEU A 290 13.56 21.03 9.96
C LEU A 290 12.98 19.64 10.29
N GLY A 291 13.19 19.17 11.53
CA GLY A 291 12.85 17.82 11.97
C GLY A 291 13.92 16.79 11.63
N LEU A 292 13.53 15.52 11.58
CA LEU A 292 14.41 14.36 11.35
C LEU A 292 14.23 13.73 9.97
N GLY A 293 13.41 14.36 9.11
CA GLY A 293 13.18 13.91 7.75
C GLY A 293 14.43 14.01 6.87
N SER A 294 14.44 13.20 5.82
CA SER A 294 15.36 13.31 4.70
C SER A 294 15.01 14.51 3.80
N ALA A 295 15.93 14.90 2.93
CA ALA A 295 15.68 15.94 1.92
C ALA A 295 14.63 15.53 0.87
N SER A 296 14.29 14.23 0.77
CA SER A 296 13.26 13.70 -0.12
C SER A 296 11.86 13.66 0.50
N ASP A 297 11.75 13.85 1.82
CA ASP A 297 10.45 13.86 2.48
C ASP A 297 9.65 15.12 2.12
N ILE A 298 8.37 14.94 1.79
CA ILE A 298 7.49 16.02 1.30
C ILE A 298 7.39 17.16 2.34
N ALA A 299 7.27 16.84 3.62
CA ALA A 299 7.26 17.82 4.70
C ALA A 299 8.56 18.62 4.82
N THR A 300 9.71 17.97 4.64
CA THR A 300 11.02 18.64 4.64
C THR A 300 11.14 19.58 3.45
N ILE A 301 10.68 19.16 2.28
CA ILE A 301 10.65 20.00 1.06
C ILE A 301 9.79 21.24 1.27
N ALA A 302 8.59 21.08 1.82
CA ALA A 302 7.71 22.22 2.15
C ALA A 302 8.35 23.15 3.18
N SER A 303 9.04 22.58 4.17
CA SER A 303 9.77 23.34 5.18
C SER A 303 10.93 24.15 4.59
N PHE A 304 11.65 23.66 3.57
CA PHE A 304 12.66 24.48 2.90
C PHE A 304 12.07 25.75 2.27
N THR A 305 10.88 25.67 1.69
CA THR A 305 10.20 26.85 1.14
C THR A 305 9.86 27.87 2.24
N ILE A 306 9.38 27.39 3.40
CA ILE A 306 9.09 28.25 4.55
C ILE A 306 10.39 28.86 5.11
N LEU A 307 11.45 28.05 5.25
CA LEU A 307 12.78 28.51 5.68
C LEU A 307 13.31 29.62 4.77
N GLY A 308 13.20 29.49 3.46
CA GLY A 308 13.63 30.53 2.52
C GLY A 308 12.92 31.88 2.77
N ARG A 309 11.61 31.85 3.05
CA ARG A 309 10.85 33.07 3.41
C ARG A 309 11.30 33.65 4.75
N VAL A 310 11.45 32.79 5.76
CA VAL A 310 11.92 33.20 7.10
C VAL A 310 13.31 33.81 6.99
N ALA A 311 14.25 33.15 6.31
CA ALA A 311 15.61 33.62 6.10
C ALA A 311 15.66 34.96 5.37
N LYS A 312 14.82 35.16 4.35
CA LYS A 312 14.70 36.44 3.64
C LYS A 312 14.28 37.56 4.60
N LYS A 313 13.27 37.30 5.44
CA LYS A 313 12.80 38.26 6.45
C LYS A 313 13.86 38.52 7.53
N VAL A 314 14.51 37.47 8.02
CA VAL A 314 15.64 37.56 8.96
C VAL A 314 16.74 38.48 8.42
N ALA A 315 17.08 38.36 7.14
CA ALA A 315 18.05 39.22 6.48
C ALA A 315 17.57 40.69 6.39
N GLU A 316 16.31 40.92 6.03
CA GLU A 316 15.69 42.27 5.99
C GLU A 316 15.69 42.96 7.36
N TYR A 317 15.42 42.20 8.43
CA TYR A 317 15.35 42.70 9.81
C TYR A 317 16.68 42.58 10.58
N GLN A 318 17.75 42.08 9.95
CA GLN A 318 19.06 41.86 10.57
C GLN A 318 18.98 41.11 11.91
N THR A 319 18.22 40.02 11.93
CA THR A 319 18.06 39.16 13.11
C THR A 319 18.95 37.92 13.00
N ASP A 320 19.32 37.31 14.13
CA ASP A 320 20.08 36.06 14.11
C ASP A 320 19.18 34.85 13.84
N LEU A 321 19.70 33.88 13.08
CA LEU A 321 19.01 32.64 12.73
C LEU A 321 19.89 31.43 13.02
N LEU A 322 19.33 30.45 13.73
CA LEU A 322 19.97 29.18 14.07
C LEU A 322 19.16 28.04 13.45
N VAL A 323 19.82 27.22 12.61
CA VAL A 323 19.20 26.08 11.91
C VAL A 323 20.01 24.80 12.19
N PRO A 324 19.84 24.19 13.37
CA PRO A 324 20.49 22.91 13.66
C PRO A 324 19.87 21.80 12.79
N CYS A 325 20.69 21.06 12.05
CA CYS A 325 20.25 20.01 11.15
C CYS A 325 20.62 18.61 11.66
N TYR A 326 19.66 17.69 11.62
CA TYR A 326 19.84 16.28 11.94
C TYR A 326 20.56 15.51 10.84
N ASP A 327 20.25 15.83 9.58
CA ASP A 327 20.78 15.16 8.40
C ASP A 327 21.75 16.09 7.64
N PRO A 328 22.93 15.61 7.19
CA PRO A 328 23.93 16.44 6.51
C PRO A 328 23.52 16.86 5.09
N ILE A 329 22.66 16.08 4.41
CA ILE A 329 22.10 16.47 3.11
C ILE A 329 21.09 17.60 3.33
N VAL A 330 20.22 17.46 4.33
CA VAL A 330 19.29 18.53 4.73
C VAL A 330 20.04 19.81 5.11
N MET A 331 21.15 19.71 5.85
CA MET A 331 22.02 20.85 6.16
C MET A 331 22.52 21.56 4.89
N SER A 332 23.02 20.79 3.91
CA SER A 332 23.58 21.34 2.67
C SER A 332 22.50 22.08 1.86
N VAL A 333 21.29 21.52 1.78
CA VAL A 333 20.15 22.16 1.10
C VAL A 333 19.70 23.42 1.87
N ALA A 334 19.60 23.34 3.20
CA ALA A 334 19.22 24.46 4.04
C ALA A 334 20.24 25.62 3.95
N GLN A 335 21.55 25.33 3.89
CA GLN A 335 22.59 26.34 3.67
C GLN A 335 22.37 27.09 2.35
N GLU A 336 22.08 26.38 1.26
CA GLU A 336 21.84 27.01 -0.04
C GLU A 336 20.54 27.83 -0.07
N VAL A 337 19.48 27.33 0.60
CA VAL A 337 18.21 28.06 0.75
C VAL A 337 18.40 29.36 1.52
N VAL A 338 19.08 29.31 2.67
CA VAL A 338 19.35 30.49 3.51
C VAL A 338 20.24 31.48 2.76
N LYS A 339 21.34 31.00 2.14
CA LYS A 339 22.24 31.84 1.35
C LYS A 339 21.52 32.54 0.19
N SER A 340 20.70 31.81 -0.56
CA SER A 340 19.89 32.38 -1.66
C SER A 340 18.90 33.42 -1.14
N ALA A 341 18.25 33.16 0.00
CA ALA A 341 17.32 34.11 0.60
C ALA A 341 18.00 35.42 1.05
N PHE A 342 19.23 35.35 1.58
CA PHE A 342 20.01 36.54 1.95
C PHE A 342 20.47 37.34 0.72
N LEU A 343 20.86 36.64 -0.36
CA LEU A 343 21.16 37.26 -1.66
C LEU A 343 19.94 38.00 -2.22
N ASP A 344 18.77 37.35 -2.21
CA ASP A 344 17.50 37.92 -2.67
C ASP A 344 17.00 39.09 -1.82
N ALA A 345 17.38 39.13 -0.54
CA ALA A 345 17.13 40.26 0.37
C ALA A 345 18.10 41.44 0.15
N GLY A 346 19.13 41.27 -0.69
CA GLY A 346 20.17 42.28 -0.91
C GLY A 346 21.18 42.42 0.23
N HIS A 347 21.26 41.43 1.14
CA HIS A 347 22.15 41.44 2.30
C HIS A 347 23.11 40.22 2.31
N PRO A 348 23.89 39.98 1.25
CA PRO A 348 24.80 38.83 1.18
C PRO A 348 25.87 38.84 2.27
N ASP A 349 26.33 40.04 2.68
CA ASP A 349 27.39 40.21 3.68
C ASP A 349 26.94 39.82 5.09
N ALA A 350 25.62 39.76 5.33
CA ALA A 350 25.04 39.34 6.60
C ALA A 350 24.91 37.81 6.71
N TYR A 351 25.07 37.07 5.61
CA TYR A 351 25.01 35.61 5.64
C TYR A 351 26.26 35.05 6.34
N ASN A 352 26.03 34.18 7.33
CA ASN A 352 27.07 33.38 7.95
C ASN A 352 26.77 31.89 7.75
N GLN A 353 27.77 31.14 7.27
CA GLN A 353 27.64 29.70 7.06
C GLN A 353 27.36 28.93 8.36
N ASP A 354 27.79 29.46 9.51
CA ASP A 354 27.54 28.87 10.83
C ASP A 354 26.08 28.99 11.29
N MET A 355 25.23 29.76 10.59
CA MET A 355 23.79 29.83 10.86
C MET A 355 23.11 28.46 10.70
N VAL A 356 23.61 27.62 9.79
CA VAL A 356 23.08 26.29 9.48
C VAL A 356 24.17 25.26 9.71
N TYR A 357 23.99 24.40 10.71
CA TYR A 357 25.03 23.47 11.14
C TYR A 357 24.49 22.09 11.43
N PHE A 358 25.32 21.08 11.14
CA PHE A 358 25.03 19.69 11.47
C PHE A 358 25.30 19.41 12.95
N VAL A 359 24.43 18.61 13.56
CA VAL A 359 24.56 18.22 14.97
C VAL A 359 24.92 16.75 15.10
N THR A 360 24.01 15.85 14.72
CA THR A 360 24.18 14.39 14.79
C THR A 360 22.97 13.69 14.15
N GLN A 361 23.17 12.48 13.63
CA GLN A 361 22.10 11.59 13.12
C GLN A 361 21.58 10.63 14.21
N SER A 362 21.67 11.00 15.49
CA SER A 362 21.05 10.28 16.60
C SER A 362 19.93 11.12 17.21
N GLN A 363 18.69 10.65 17.08
CA GLN A 363 17.47 11.41 17.42
C GLN A 363 17.57 12.12 18.77
N PHE A 364 17.76 11.38 19.87
CA PHE A 364 17.76 12.00 21.20
C PHE A 364 19.04 12.80 21.50
N ALA A 365 20.16 12.48 20.84
CA ALA A 365 21.36 13.30 20.95
C ALA A 365 21.17 14.65 20.23
N TYR A 366 20.50 14.65 19.08
CA TYR A 366 20.09 15.85 18.35
C TYR A 366 19.19 16.72 19.23
N VAL A 367 18.15 16.13 19.83
CA VAL A 367 17.24 16.83 20.75
C VAL A 367 17.97 17.41 21.94
N ALA A 368 18.87 16.65 22.59
CA ALA A 368 19.63 17.15 23.72
C ALA A 368 20.49 18.36 23.35
N ALA A 369 21.11 18.35 22.16
CA ALA A 369 21.90 19.46 21.66
C ALA A 369 21.05 20.69 21.30
N VAL A 370 19.90 20.49 20.65
CA VAL A 370 18.96 21.56 20.31
C VAL A 370 18.35 22.17 21.57
N ASN A 371 17.92 21.35 22.53
CA ASN A 371 17.46 21.81 23.84
C ASN A 371 18.55 22.59 24.59
N GLY A 372 19.80 22.12 24.55
CA GLY A 372 20.94 22.86 25.09
C GLY A 372 21.13 24.22 24.41
N THR A 373 20.87 24.31 23.11
CA THR A 373 20.89 25.58 22.35
C THR A 373 19.76 26.50 22.80
N MET A 374 18.54 26.00 22.95
CA MET A 374 17.40 26.78 23.47
C MET A 374 17.67 27.36 24.86
N LEU A 375 18.31 26.59 25.75
CA LEU A 375 18.60 27.03 27.11
C LEU A 375 19.76 28.02 27.21
N ARG A 376 20.74 27.96 26.30
CA ARG A 376 21.90 28.88 26.26
C ARG A 376 21.58 30.16 25.52
N GLU A 377 21.19 30.03 24.26
CA GLU A 377 20.97 31.17 23.36
C GLU A 377 19.65 31.86 23.63
N ARG A 378 18.69 31.14 24.25
CA ARG A 378 17.34 31.63 24.52
C ARG A 378 16.75 32.27 23.25
N PRO A 379 16.42 31.51 22.20
CA PRO A 379 15.76 32.09 21.03
C PRO A 379 14.46 32.81 21.43
N ALA A 380 14.08 33.88 20.74
CA ALA A 380 12.77 34.52 20.98
C ALA A 380 11.64 33.72 20.33
N THR A 381 11.95 33.02 19.23
CA THR A 381 10.99 32.27 18.43
C THR A 381 11.59 30.92 18.05
N ASN A 382 10.82 29.85 18.19
CA ASN A 382 11.14 28.53 17.68
C ASN A 382 10.14 28.13 16.58
N LEU A 383 10.66 27.75 15.42
CA LEU A 383 9.88 27.29 14.27
C LEU A 383 10.20 25.81 14.03
N TYR A 384 9.22 24.94 14.26
CA TYR A 384 9.32 23.49 14.08
C TYR A 384 8.58 23.08 12.81
N MET A 385 9.24 23.06 11.66
CA MET A 385 8.59 22.83 10.37
C MET A 385 9.22 21.64 9.67
N GLY A 386 8.46 20.58 9.39
CA GLY A 386 8.95 19.40 8.68
C GLY A 386 8.48 18.09 9.29
N LYS A 387 9.33 17.07 9.19
CA LYS A 387 9.00 15.70 9.60
C LYS A 387 9.53 15.41 11.00
N PHE A 388 8.60 15.17 11.93
CA PHE A 388 8.93 14.97 13.34
C PHE A 388 8.42 13.63 13.87
N TYR A 389 9.07 13.16 14.92
CA TYR A 389 8.71 11.97 15.68
C TYR A 389 8.63 12.30 17.17
N ALA A 390 9.00 11.34 18.03
CA ALA A 390 8.91 11.44 19.48
C ALA A 390 9.63 12.65 20.11
N GLU A 391 10.54 13.30 19.38
CA GLU A 391 11.20 14.53 19.81
C GLU A 391 10.30 15.76 19.88
N SER A 392 9.16 15.75 19.18
CA SER A 392 8.25 16.91 19.04
C SER A 392 7.96 17.58 20.38
N LEU A 393 7.52 16.78 21.36
CA LEU A 393 7.14 17.28 22.68
C LEU A 393 8.36 17.73 23.49
N LEU A 394 9.50 17.06 23.36
CA LEU A 394 10.72 17.41 24.09
C LEU A 394 11.29 18.76 23.63
N LEU A 395 11.25 19.02 22.33
CA LEU A 395 11.65 20.30 21.74
C LEU A 395 10.66 21.39 22.17
N ALA A 396 9.36 21.15 21.98
CA ALA A 396 8.33 22.14 22.27
C ALA A 396 8.26 22.51 23.76
N GLU A 397 8.33 21.55 24.68
CA GLU A 397 8.33 21.84 26.12
C GLU A 397 9.56 22.65 26.53
N THR A 398 10.73 22.34 25.96
CA THR A 398 11.95 23.09 26.25
C THR A 398 11.88 24.52 25.73
N GLY A 399 11.33 24.73 24.53
CA GLY A 399 11.11 26.07 23.99
C GLY A 399 10.12 26.89 24.81
N ALA A 400 9.04 26.25 25.30
CA ALA A 400 8.08 26.88 26.21
C ALA A 400 8.77 27.31 27.53
N LEU A 401 9.59 26.44 28.11
CA LEU A 401 10.40 26.75 29.31
C LEU A 401 11.42 27.87 29.06
N ALA A 402 11.97 27.98 27.84
CA ALA A 402 12.87 29.06 27.44
C ALA A 402 12.12 30.39 27.16
N GLY A 403 10.78 30.38 27.16
CA GLY A 403 9.93 31.54 26.89
C GLY A 403 9.92 31.94 25.41
N SER A 404 10.19 31.01 24.50
CA SER A 404 10.08 31.24 23.05
C SER A 404 8.62 31.22 22.63
N ILE A 405 8.23 32.07 21.67
CA ILE A 405 7.01 31.82 20.89
C ILE A 405 7.27 30.66 19.94
N GLN A 406 6.33 29.73 19.86
CA GLN A 406 6.52 28.48 19.14
C GLN A 406 5.49 28.29 18.06
N MET A 407 5.97 27.97 16.86
CA MET A 407 5.11 27.59 15.74
C MET A 407 5.58 26.26 15.20
N ALA A 408 4.64 25.37 14.95
CA ALA A 408 4.93 24.05 14.44
C ALA A 408 4.15 23.76 13.16
N GLY A 409 4.65 22.85 12.35
CA GLY A 409 3.98 22.32 11.17
C GLY A 409 4.56 20.97 10.79
N THR A 410 3.71 19.95 10.77
CA THR A 410 4.10 18.57 10.42
C THR A 410 2.95 17.80 9.79
N ASP A 411 3.28 16.85 8.93
CA ASP A 411 2.35 15.88 8.35
C ASP A 411 2.29 14.55 9.12
N GLU A 412 3.09 14.42 10.17
CA GLU A 412 3.11 13.24 11.01
C GLU A 412 1.93 13.24 11.99
N ILE A 413 0.89 12.46 11.63
CA ILE A 413 -0.37 12.30 12.37
C ILE A 413 -0.14 12.07 13.88
N PRO A 414 0.78 11.20 14.32
CA PRO A 414 0.98 10.95 15.75
C PRO A 414 1.58 12.13 16.52
N GLN A 415 2.25 13.07 15.83
CA GLN A 415 2.96 14.18 16.47
C GLN A 415 2.15 15.48 16.53
N ILE A 416 1.18 15.65 15.63
CA ILE A 416 0.31 16.83 15.59
C ILE A 416 -0.29 17.17 16.99
N PRO A 417 -0.82 16.21 17.78
CA PRO A 417 -1.36 16.52 19.10
C PRO A 417 -0.34 17.13 20.06
N PHE A 418 0.93 16.72 19.99
CA PHE A 418 1.98 17.27 20.86
C PHE A 418 2.28 18.73 20.54
N PHE A 419 2.34 19.08 19.26
CA PHE A 419 2.51 20.47 18.86
C PHE A 419 1.29 21.32 19.19
N ILE A 420 0.07 20.80 19.00
CA ILE A 420 -1.17 21.53 19.35
C ILE A 420 -1.19 21.93 20.82
N VAL A 421 -0.71 21.06 21.73
CA VAL A 421 -0.74 21.36 23.17
C VAL A 421 0.47 22.16 23.66
N ALA A 422 1.61 22.10 22.96
CA ALA A 422 2.86 22.68 23.42
C ALA A 422 3.32 23.94 22.65
N CYS A 423 2.71 24.25 21.49
CA CYS A 423 3.05 25.41 20.67
C CYS A 423 1.88 26.41 20.58
N ASP A 424 2.21 27.68 20.34
CA ASP A 424 1.22 28.75 20.19
C ASP A 424 0.41 28.61 18.90
N TYR A 425 1.08 28.16 17.83
CA TYR A 425 0.46 27.90 16.54
C TYR A 425 0.93 26.56 15.98
N THR A 426 0.01 25.79 15.40
CA THR A 426 0.32 24.51 14.76
C THR A 426 -0.39 24.41 13.41
N LEU A 427 0.39 24.18 12.35
CA LEU A 427 -0.10 23.80 11.03
C LEU A 427 -0.33 22.29 11.01
N ILE A 428 -1.54 21.89 10.65
CA ILE A 428 -1.96 20.48 10.69
C ILE A 428 -1.86 19.86 9.30
N GLY A 429 -0.97 18.88 9.14
CA GLY A 429 -0.94 18.06 7.94
C GLY A 429 -0.74 18.89 6.67
N GLU A 430 -1.79 18.93 5.86
CA GLU A 430 -1.78 19.65 4.59
C GLU A 430 -1.62 21.16 4.71
N GLU A 431 -1.87 21.74 5.89
CA GLU A 431 -1.58 23.16 6.12
C GLU A 431 -0.09 23.49 5.97
N LEU A 432 0.81 22.52 6.26
CA LEU A 432 2.25 22.68 6.00
C LEU A 432 2.54 22.82 4.50
N PHE A 433 1.85 22.05 3.65
CA PHE A 433 2.00 22.14 2.20
C PHE A 433 1.30 23.36 1.62
N ALA A 434 0.14 23.72 2.17
CA ALA A 434 -0.58 24.93 1.78
C ALA A 434 0.19 26.21 2.14
N ALA A 435 1.01 26.18 3.20
CA ALA A 435 1.84 27.32 3.60
C ALA A 435 2.83 27.73 2.51
N SER A 436 3.45 26.79 1.79
CA SER A 436 4.35 27.11 0.68
C SER A 436 3.60 27.78 -0.49
N ALA A 437 2.39 27.29 -0.80
CA ALA A 437 1.50 27.89 -1.80
C ALA A 437 1.04 29.30 -1.39
N TYR A 438 0.72 29.49 -0.11
CA TYR A 438 0.28 30.77 0.45
C TYR A 438 1.39 31.83 0.41
N LEU A 439 2.62 31.44 0.77
CA LEU A 439 3.78 32.34 0.83
C LEU A 439 4.34 32.69 -0.55
N GLY A 440 4.46 31.70 -1.44
CA GLY A 440 5.03 31.91 -2.78
C GLY A 440 4.02 32.46 -3.80
N ARG A 441 2.71 32.29 -3.56
CA ARG A 441 1.63 32.55 -4.53
C ARG A 441 1.92 31.95 -5.92
N GLU A 442 2.65 30.83 -5.96
CA GLU A 442 2.98 30.18 -7.21
C GLU A 442 1.72 29.56 -7.84
N PRO A 443 1.41 29.88 -9.12
CA PRO A 443 0.16 29.44 -9.75
C PRO A 443 -0.07 27.93 -9.74
N ILE A 444 1.00 27.14 -9.79
CA ILE A 444 0.92 25.67 -9.79
C ILE A 444 0.45 25.16 -8.43
N LEU A 445 1.08 25.63 -7.35
CA LEU A 445 0.74 25.24 -5.97
C LEU A 445 -0.64 25.76 -5.56
N LEU A 446 -0.97 27.00 -5.96
CA LEU A 446 -2.26 27.61 -5.67
C LEU A 446 -3.41 26.87 -6.38
N GLY A 447 -3.21 26.53 -7.66
CA GLY A 447 -4.20 25.83 -8.47
C GLY A 447 -4.44 24.39 -8.00
N SER A 448 -3.38 23.66 -7.64
CA SER A 448 -3.51 22.30 -7.10
C SER A 448 -4.20 22.29 -5.75
N LEU A 449 -3.83 23.20 -4.84
CA LEU A 449 -4.46 23.34 -3.53
C LEU A 449 -5.97 23.57 -3.68
N LYS A 450 -6.38 24.47 -4.58
CA LYS A 450 -7.79 24.77 -4.80
C LYS A 450 -8.56 23.59 -5.41
N ALA A 451 -7.95 22.85 -6.32
CA ALA A 451 -8.57 21.65 -6.89
C ALA A 451 -8.79 20.56 -5.82
N GLN A 452 -7.81 20.35 -4.94
CA GLN A 452 -7.92 19.42 -3.82
C GLN A 452 -9.02 19.83 -2.83
N ASP A 453 -9.09 21.11 -2.45
CA ASP A 453 -10.16 21.63 -1.57
C ASP A 453 -11.55 21.36 -2.15
N TYR A 454 -11.77 21.64 -3.44
CA TYR A 454 -13.05 21.42 -4.10
C TYR A 454 -13.38 19.93 -4.25
N ALA A 455 -12.38 19.09 -4.56
CA ALA A 455 -12.57 17.65 -4.63
C ALA A 455 -13.01 17.08 -3.27
N LYS A 456 -12.37 17.52 -2.18
CA LYS A 456 -12.75 17.15 -0.81
C LYS A 456 -14.15 17.64 -0.45
N ALA A 457 -14.49 18.87 -0.82
CA ALA A 457 -15.84 19.41 -0.60
C ALA A 457 -16.91 18.57 -1.32
N ILE A 458 -16.65 18.15 -2.56
CA ILE A 458 -17.55 17.25 -3.32
C ILE A 458 -17.70 15.92 -2.58
N VAL A 459 -16.59 15.29 -2.14
CA VAL A 459 -16.63 14.03 -1.39
C VAL A 459 -17.42 14.18 -0.09
N ILE A 460 -17.18 15.25 0.69
CA ILE A 460 -17.92 15.52 1.92
C ILE A 460 -19.42 15.66 1.65
N ILE A 461 -19.81 16.40 0.60
CA ILE A 461 -21.21 16.55 0.21
C ILE A 461 -21.82 15.20 -0.17
N LEU A 462 -21.12 14.39 -0.96
CA LEU A 462 -21.58 13.05 -1.34
C LEU A 462 -21.74 12.15 -0.11
N VAL A 463 -20.80 12.17 0.82
CA VAL A 463 -20.88 11.41 2.08
C VAL A 463 -22.09 11.84 2.91
N ILE A 464 -22.34 13.15 3.03
CA ILE A 464 -23.52 13.67 3.75
C ILE A 464 -24.82 13.23 3.05
N ILE A 465 -24.89 13.31 1.72
CA ILE A 465 -26.06 12.85 0.95
C ILE A 465 -26.28 11.35 1.15
N GLY A 466 -25.21 10.55 1.09
CA GLY A 466 -25.25 9.11 1.34
C GLY A 466 -25.74 8.79 2.75
N LEU A 467 -25.21 9.48 3.76
CA LEU A 467 -25.62 9.33 5.16
C LEU A 467 -27.11 9.66 5.35
N ILE A 468 -27.59 10.76 4.78
CA ILE A 468 -29.02 11.13 4.86
C ILE A 468 -29.88 10.11 4.11
N GLY A 469 -29.45 9.65 2.93
CA GLY A 469 -30.16 8.66 2.12
C GLY A 469 -30.38 7.34 2.87
N VAL A 470 -29.31 6.81 3.51
CA VAL A 470 -29.39 5.61 4.36
C VAL A 470 -30.44 5.80 5.46
N ASN A 471 -30.44 6.95 6.14
CA ASN A 471 -31.34 7.22 7.27
C ASN A 471 -32.82 7.37 6.87
N ILE A 472 -33.13 7.76 5.63
CA ILE A 472 -34.52 7.92 5.14
C ILE A 472 -35.07 6.57 4.58
N GLY A 473 -34.30 5.49 4.63
CA GLY A 473 -34.75 4.16 4.18
C GLY A 473 -34.62 3.94 2.67
N VAL A 474 -33.79 4.74 2.00
CA VAL A 474 -33.34 4.47 0.63
C VAL A 474 -32.66 3.09 0.63
N HIS A 475 -33.22 2.14 -0.10
CA HIS A 475 -32.78 0.73 -0.06
C HIS A 475 -31.31 0.59 -0.48
N SER A 476 -30.65 -0.47 0.01
CA SER A 476 -29.23 -0.78 -0.24
C SER A 476 -28.84 -0.76 -1.72
N ASP A 477 -29.76 -1.14 -2.61
CA ASP A 477 -29.48 -1.23 -4.06
C ASP A 477 -29.25 0.15 -4.68
N SER A 478 -30.00 1.16 -4.25
CA SER A 478 -29.82 2.57 -4.65
C SER A 478 -28.59 3.24 -4.03
N LEU A 479 -27.96 2.61 -3.04
CA LEU A 479 -26.76 3.09 -2.35
C LEU A 479 -25.51 2.25 -2.68
N SER A 480 -25.60 1.36 -3.67
CA SER A 480 -24.47 0.56 -4.16
C SER A 480 -23.27 1.41 -4.61
N TRP A 481 -23.48 2.67 -5.00
CA TRP A 481 -22.43 3.64 -5.29
C TRP A 481 -21.60 4.02 -4.05
N MET A 482 -22.13 3.90 -2.82
CA MET A 482 -21.38 4.16 -1.59
C MET A 482 -20.31 3.11 -1.35
N ASN A 483 -20.60 1.84 -1.66
CA ASN A 483 -19.57 0.79 -1.60
C ASN A 483 -18.46 1.06 -2.62
N LYS A 484 -18.84 1.50 -3.84
CA LYS A 484 -17.86 1.92 -4.86
C LYS A 484 -17.07 3.17 -4.46
N LEU A 485 -17.69 4.10 -3.74
CA LEU A 485 -17.01 5.27 -3.18
C LEU A 485 -16.02 4.86 -2.08
N HIS A 486 -16.39 3.90 -1.23
CA HIS A 486 -15.49 3.37 -0.21
C HIS A 486 -14.28 2.66 -0.82
N GLU A 487 -14.49 1.82 -1.84
CA GLU A 487 -13.42 1.22 -2.64
C GLU A 487 -12.52 2.29 -3.28
N TRP A 488 -13.10 3.39 -3.76
CA TRP A 488 -12.33 4.50 -4.30
C TRP A 488 -11.47 5.21 -3.23
N ILE A 489 -12.02 5.48 -2.05
CA ILE A 489 -11.26 6.11 -0.94
C ILE A 489 -10.08 5.22 -0.54
N GLN A 490 -10.30 3.91 -0.41
CA GLN A 490 -9.25 2.93 -0.10
C GLN A 490 -8.19 2.78 -1.19
N ALA A 491 -8.49 3.16 -2.43
CA ALA A 491 -7.54 3.14 -3.54
C ALA A 491 -6.75 4.45 -3.70
N VAL A 492 -7.13 5.51 -2.97
CA VAL A 492 -6.52 6.84 -3.03
C VAL A 492 -5.67 7.15 -1.78
N GLU A 493 -5.96 6.51 -0.65
CA GLU A 493 -5.01 6.34 0.48
C GLU A 493 -3.86 5.41 0.09
#